data_AF-A0A820BTS6-F1
#
_entry.id   AF-A0A820BTS6-F1
#
_cell.length_a   1.000
_cell.length_b   1.000
_cell.length_c   1.000
_cell.angle_alpha   90.00
_cell.angle_beta   90.00
_cell.angle_gamma   90.00
#
_symmetry.space_group_name_H-M   'P 1'
#
loop_
_entity.id
_entity.type
_entity.pdbx_description
1 polymer ?
#
loop_
_entity_poly.entity_id
_entity_poly.type
_entity_poly.pdbx_seq_one_letter_code
_entity_poly.pdbx_strand_id
1 'polypeptide(L)'
;MSAASFTFISSQFSIYVGFSIFTLGIFGNLINLRLLFPLRKNPSSFLLFISSFFNLIALSFGLLPRILSIGFAIDASLTNLIWCKSRLFFSYNGTITSIICICFASIDRFFVSCRSVVWRNKSNLKTAKLAILITIPIILGINIPYLLFYTIVQTKTDA
;
A
#
# COMPACT_ATOMS: atom_id res chain seq x y z
N MET A 1 -21.35 25.74 12.85
CA MET A 1 -21.13 24.98 11.59
C MET A 1 -21.78 23.62 11.78
N SER A 2 -22.79 23.26 10.98
CA SER A 2 -23.58 22.03 11.21
C SER A 2 -22.81 20.77 10.79
N ALA A 3 -23.09 19.63 11.43
CA ALA A 3 -22.48 18.34 11.10
C ALA A 3 -22.65 17.97 9.61
N ALA A 4 -23.76 18.36 9.00
CA ALA A 4 -24.05 18.16 7.57
C ALA A 4 -23.10 18.93 6.64
N SER A 5 -22.64 20.13 7.05
CA SER A 5 -21.69 20.90 6.25
C SER A 5 -20.30 20.24 6.25
N PHE A 6 -19.90 19.65 7.38
CA PHE A 6 -18.63 18.96 7.52
C PHE A 6 -18.58 17.65 6.71
N THR A 7 -19.64 16.86 6.72
CA THR A 7 -19.71 15.62 5.92
C THR A 7 -19.69 15.91 4.42
N PHE A 8 -20.38 16.97 3.99
CA PHE A 8 -20.36 17.41 2.59
C PHE A 8 -18.96 17.82 2.12
N ILE A 9 -18.27 18.66 2.89
CA ILE A 9 -16.89 19.10 2.57
C ILE A 9 -15.93 17.90 2.54
N SER A 10 -16.02 17.01 3.53
CA SER A 10 -15.19 15.80 3.62
C SER A 10 -15.39 14.85 2.44
N SER A 11 -16.64 14.71 1.96
CA SER A 11 -16.96 13.90 0.79
C SER A 11 -16.37 14.50 -0.48
N GLN A 12 -16.61 15.79 -0.74
CA GLN A 12 -16.05 16.48 -1.92
C GLN A 12 -14.52 16.44 -1.93
N PHE A 13 -13.88 16.68 -0.79
CA PHE A 13 -12.44 16.58 -0.66
C PHE A 13 -11.94 15.15 -0.98
N SER A 14 -12.58 14.13 -0.40
CA SER A 14 -12.20 12.73 -0.65
C SER A 14 -12.37 12.32 -2.11
N ILE A 15 -13.38 12.85 -2.81
CA ILE A 15 -13.57 12.59 -4.25
C ILE A 15 -12.47 13.26 -5.06
N TYR A 16 -12.33 14.58 -5.00
CA TYR A 16 -11.41 15.30 -5.90
C TYR A 16 -9.94 14.99 -5.61
N VAL A 17 -9.55 15.02 -4.33
CA VAL A 17 -8.17 14.74 -3.92
C VAL A 17 -7.88 13.25 -4.05
N GLY A 18 -8.80 12.39 -3.61
CA GLY A 18 -8.63 10.94 -3.71
C GLY A 18 -8.53 10.47 -5.15
N PHE A 19 -9.39 10.95 -6.04
CA PHE A 19 -9.35 10.59 -7.46
C PHE A 19 -8.04 11.05 -8.12
N SER A 20 -7.60 12.28 -7.83
CA SER A 20 -6.32 12.80 -8.35
C SER A 20 -5.12 11.97 -7.87
N ILE A 21 -5.07 11.63 -6.58
CA ILE A 21 -4.04 10.76 -6.00
C ILE A 21 -4.11 9.36 -6.62
N PHE A 22 -5.30 8.83 -6.84
CA PHE A 22 -5.48 7.51 -7.43
C PHE A 22 -4.96 7.49 -8.86
N THR A 23 -5.37 8.42 -9.72
CA THR A 23 -4.92 8.47 -11.11
C THR A 23 -3.41 8.66 -11.21
N LEU A 24 -2.86 9.68 -10.52
CA LEU A 24 -1.43 9.94 -10.55
C LEU A 24 -0.63 8.78 -9.93
N GLY A 25 -1.15 8.19 -8.86
CA GLY A 25 -0.55 7.05 -8.19
C GLY A 25 -0.50 5.81 -9.08
N ILE A 26 -1.58 5.48 -9.79
CA ILE A 26 -1.60 4.34 -10.73
C ILE A 26 -0.60 4.57 -11.85
N PHE A 27 -0.67 5.72 -12.55
CA PHE A 27 0.24 6.00 -13.65
C PHE A 27 1.70 6.05 -13.21
N GLY A 28 2.00 6.73 -12.09
CA GLY A 28 3.34 6.83 -11.54
C GLY A 28 3.94 5.48 -11.16
N ASN A 29 3.17 4.61 -10.48
CA ASN A 29 3.66 3.29 -10.10
C ASN A 29 3.80 2.36 -11.33
N LEU A 30 2.94 2.46 -12.34
CA LEU A 30 3.09 1.70 -13.60
C LEU A 30 4.35 2.12 -14.36
N ILE A 31 4.64 3.42 -14.44
CA ILE A 31 5.87 3.94 -15.04
C ILE A 31 7.09 3.43 -14.25
N ASN A 32 7.07 3.50 -12.92
CA ASN A 32 8.14 2.98 -12.08
C ASN A 32 8.36 1.48 -12.31
N LEU A 33 7.30 0.68 -12.38
CA LEU A 33 7.45 -0.76 -12.66
C LEU A 33 8.14 -0.99 -14.01
N ARG A 34 7.69 -0.30 -15.07
CA ARG A 34 8.29 -0.43 -16.40
C ARG A 34 9.75 0.00 -16.42
N LEU A 35 10.08 1.13 -15.78
CA LEU A 35 11.41 1.71 -15.78
C LEU A 35 12.39 0.92 -14.89
N LEU A 36 11.93 0.44 -13.74
CA LEU A 36 12.77 -0.30 -12.79
C LEU A 36 12.94 -1.77 -13.17
N PHE A 37 12.02 -2.35 -13.95
CA PHE A 37 12.08 -3.76 -14.37
C PHE A 37 13.44 -4.19 -14.96
N PRO A 38 14.06 -3.47 -15.91
CA PRO A 38 15.40 -3.81 -16.42
C PRO A 38 16.52 -3.55 -15.40
N LEU A 39 16.31 -2.64 -14.44
CA LEU A 39 17.29 -2.22 -13.43
C LEU A 39 17.25 -3.06 -12.14
N ARG A 40 16.39 -4.09 -12.05
CA ARG A 40 16.23 -4.96 -10.86
C ARG A 40 17.48 -5.75 -10.46
N LYS A 41 18.57 -5.69 -11.23
CA LYS A 41 19.88 -6.22 -10.81
C LYS A 41 20.53 -5.37 -9.71
N ASN A 42 20.16 -4.09 -9.62
CA ASN A 42 20.58 -3.20 -8.56
C ASN A 42 19.66 -3.37 -7.32
N PRO A 43 20.19 -3.52 -6.10
CA PRO A 43 19.40 -3.78 -4.88
C PRO A 43 18.36 -2.69 -4.59
N SER A 44 18.75 -1.42 -4.55
CA SER A 44 17.82 -0.28 -4.38
C SER A 44 16.72 -0.27 -5.46
N SER A 45 17.08 -0.51 -6.73
CA SER A 45 16.09 -0.52 -7.82
C SER A 45 15.11 -1.70 -7.71
N PHE A 46 15.58 -2.86 -7.26
CA PHE A 46 14.74 -4.01 -6.96
C PHE A 46 13.76 -3.72 -5.82
N LEU A 47 14.20 -3.09 -4.74
CA LEU A 47 13.35 -2.71 -3.62
C LEU A 47 12.27 -1.70 -4.03
N LEU A 48 12.63 -0.68 -4.80
CA LEU A 48 11.68 0.30 -5.33
C LEU A 48 10.69 -0.31 -6.34
N PHE A 49 11.12 -1.32 -7.09
CA PHE A 49 10.22 -2.09 -7.98
C PHE A 49 9.16 -2.83 -7.16
N ILE A 50 9.56 -3.53 -6.09
CA ILE A 50 8.63 -4.22 -5.20
C ILE A 50 7.71 -3.22 -4.48
N SER A 51 8.24 -2.09 -4.00
CA SER A 51 7.42 -1.00 -3.42
C SER A 51 6.36 -0.51 -4.40
N SER A 52 6.71 -0.28 -5.67
CA SER A 52 5.76 0.19 -6.68
C SER A 52 4.64 -0.82 -6.95
N PHE A 53 4.96 -2.13 -6.93
CA PHE A 53 3.95 -3.19 -7.04
C PHE A 53 2.98 -3.17 -5.86
N PHE A 54 3.49 -3.10 -4.63
CA PHE A 54 2.64 -3.06 -3.44
C PHE A 54 1.86 -1.74 -3.29
N ASN A 55 2.37 -0.62 -3.80
CA ASN A 55 1.60 0.61 -3.92
C ASN A 55 0.38 0.46 -4.84
N LEU A 56 0.48 -0.28 -5.95
CA LEU A 56 -0.69 -0.54 -6.80
C LEU A 56 -1.75 -1.35 -6.05
N ILE A 57 -1.34 -2.33 -5.24
CA ILE A 57 -2.25 -3.10 -4.37
C ILE A 57 -2.92 -2.16 -3.36
N ALA A 58 -2.14 -1.32 -2.67
CA ALA A 58 -2.65 -0.37 -1.67
C ALA A 58 -3.64 0.64 -2.28
N LEU A 59 -3.35 1.16 -3.48
CA LEU A 59 -4.26 2.07 -4.19
C LEU A 59 -5.56 1.37 -4.60
N SER A 60 -5.46 0.13 -5.09
CA SER A 60 -6.60 -0.64 -5.61
C SER A 60 -7.53 -1.14 -4.50
N PHE A 61 -6.99 -1.58 -3.36
CA PHE A 61 -7.78 -2.13 -2.25
C PHE A 61 -8.00 -1.13 -1.10
N GLY A 62 -7.20 -0.06 -1.01
CA GLY A 62 -7.35 0.97 0.02
C GLY A 62 -8.10 2.19 -0.49
N LEU A 63 -7.52 2.88 -1.47
CA LEU A 63 -7.98 4.20 -1.90
C LEU A 63 -9.22 4.11 -2.81
N LEU A 64 -9.22 3.24 -3.81
CA LEU A 64 -10.36 3.10 -4.73
C LEU A 64 -11.68 2.75 -4.00
N PRO A 65 -11.74 1.75 -3.10
CA PRO A 65 -12.97 1.46 -2.36
C PRO A 65 -13.37 2.60 -1.42
N ARG A 66 -12.42 3.39 -0.92
CA ARG A 66 -12.72 4.58 -0.10
C ARG A 66 -13.37 5.68 -0.92
N ILE A 67 -12.91 5.92 -2.14
CA ILE A 67 -13.52 6.89 -3.06
C ILE A 67 -14.95 6.44 -3.42
N LEU A 68 -15.15 5.16 -3.72
CA LEU A 68 -16.48 4.60 -4.04
C LEU A 68 -17.46 4.71 -2.85
N SER A 69 -17.01 4.36 -1.65
CA SER A 69 -17.85 4.39 -0.44
C SER A 69 -18.20 5.81 -0.01
N ILE A 70 -17.22 6.71 0.11
CA ILE A 70 -17.46 8.09 0.59
C ILE A 70 -18.05 8.99 -0.51
N GLY A 71 -17.63 8.79 -1.75
CA GLY A 71 -17.98 9.67 -2.86
C GLY A 71 -19.26 9.30 -3.58
N PHE A 72 -19.57 8.01 -3.67
CA PHE A 72 -20.70 7.49 -4.44
C PHE A 72 -21.67 6.66 -3.61
N ALA A 73 -21.44 6.52 -2.30
CA ALA A 73 -22.20 5.64 -1.40
C ALA A 73 -22.22 4.16 -1.86
N ILE A 74 -21.22 3.74 -2.64
CA ILE A 74 -21.08 2.36 -3.12
C ILE A 74 -20.10 1.63 -2.21
N ASP A 75 -20.61 0.79 -1.31
CA ASP A 75 -19.78 -0.01 -0.40
C ASP A 75 -20.07 -1.52 -0.51
N ALA A 76 -19.29 -2.19 -1.37
CA ALA A 76 -19.34 -3.64 -1.51
C ALA A 76 -18.88 -4.39 -0.25
N SER A 77 -18.22 -3.71 0.71
CA SER A 77 -17.83 -4.34 1.98
C SER A 77 -19.03 -4.56 2.90
N LEU A 78 -20.17 -3.91 2.65
CA LEU A 78 -21.42 -4.12 3.41
C LEU A 78 -22.17 -5.37 2.95
N THR A 79 -22.00 -5.79 1.70
CA THR A 79 -22.72 -6.92 1.10
C THR A 79 -21.90 -8.19 1.03
N ASN A 80 -20.58 -8.08 0.86
CA ASN A 80 -19.70 -9.23 0.66
C ASN A 80 -18.61 -9.31 1.73
N LEU A 81 -18.73 -10.31 2.61
CA LEU A 81 -17.79 -10.56 3.71
C LEU A 81 -16.37 -10.83 3.20
N ILE A 82 -16.22 -11.56 2.09
CA ILE A 82 -14.92 -11.88 1.50
C ILE A 82 -14.26 -10.58 1.00
N TRP A 83 -15.03 -9.71 0.36
CA TRP A 83 -14.55 -8.40 -0.07
C TRP A 83 -14.15 -7.51 1.11
N CYS A 84 -14.98 -7.45 2.17
CA CYS A 84 -14.68 -6.69 3.39
C CYS A 84 -13.34 -7.10 4.01
N LYS A 85 -13.12 -8.40 4.20
CA LYS A 85 -11.89 -8.97 4.78
C LYS A 85 -10.67 -8.73 3.88
N SER A 86 -10.79 -9.04 2.60
CA SER A 86 -9.68 -8.91 1.63
C SER A 86 -9.25 -7.46 1.42
N ARG A 87 -10.20 -6.52 1.36
CA ARG A 87 -9.94 -5.07 1.24
C ARG A 87 -8.98 -4.57 2.32
N LEU A 88 -9.31 -4.81 3.59
CA LEU A 88 -8.48 -4.37 4.71
C LEU A 88 -7.12 -5.07 4.69
N PHE A 89 -7.12 -6.39 4.52
CA PHE A 89 -5.89 -7.17 4.46
C PHE A 89 -4.93 -6.65 3.38
N PHE A 90 -5.37 -6.53 2.13
CA PHE A 90 -4.51 -6.07 1.03
C PHE A 90 -4.12 -4.60 1.16
N SER A 91 -5.02 -3.74 1.64
CA SER A 91 -4.70 -2.31 1.85
C SER A 91 -3.58 -2.12 2.87
N TYR A 92 -3.68 -2.76 4.03
CA TYR A 92 -2.66 -2.66 5.09
C TYR A 92 -1.34 -3.30 4.66
N ASN A 93 -1.38 -4.53 4.13
CA ASN A 93 -0.18 -5.21 3.67
C ASN A 93 0.52 -4.46 2.54
N GLY A 94 -0.22 -3.93 1.58
CA GLY A 94 0.32 -3.12 0.48
C GLY A 94 1.04 -1.87 0.99
N THR A 95 0.40 -1.13 1.89
CA THR A 95 0.95 0.11 2.44
C THR A 95 2.22 -0.14 3.25
N ILE A 96 2.17 -1.09 4.21
CA ILE A 96 3.30 -1.38 5.11
C ILE A 96 4.47 -1.95 4.32
N THR A 97 4.22 -2.89 3.40
CA THR A 97 5.28 -3.50 2.60
C THR A 97 5.97 -2.48 1.71
N SER A 98 5.20 -1.56 1.11
CA SER A 98 5.77 -0.48 0.30
C SER A 98 6.70 0.42 1.11
N ILE A 99 6.25 0.88 2.28
CA ILE A 99 7.05 1.74 3.17
C ILE A 99 8.35 1.04 3.57
N ILE A 100 8.27 -0.23 3.99
CA ILE A 100 9.45 -0.99 4.39
C ILE A 100 10.43 -1.16 3.23
N CYS A 101 9.94 -1.41 2.01
CA CYS A 101 10.79 -1.48 0.83
C CYS A 101 11.51 -0.15 0.55
N ILE A 102 10.83 0.99 0.74
CA ILE A 102 11.44 2.32 0.62
C ILE A 102 12.50 2.55 1.71
N CYS A 103 12.23 2.14 2.96
CA CYS A 103 13.20 2.19 4.05
C CYS A 103 14.45 1.37 3.73
N PHE A 104 14.28 0.13 3.27
CA PHE A 104 15.40 -0.71 2.84
C PHE A 104 16.15 -0.12 1.65
N ALA A 105 15.45 0.48 0.68
CA ALA A 105 16.08 1.14 -0.46
C ALA A 105 16.92 2.35 -0.01
N SER A 106 16.46 3.07 1.02
CA SER A 106 17.17 4.20 1.61
C SER A 106 18.42 3.75 2.38
N ILE A 107 18.32 2.65 3.13
CA ILE A 107 19.46 2.03 3.83
C ILE A 107 20.49 1.53 2.81
N ASP A 108 20.05 0.90 1.72
CA ASP A 108 20.94 0.46 0.64
C ASP A 108 21.69 1.65 0.00
N ARG A 109 20.99 2.76 -0.27
CA ARG A 109 21.61 4.00 -0.76
C ARG A 109 22.58 4.63 0.23
N PHE A 110 22.30 4.54 1.53
CA PHE A 110 23.23 4.95 2.57
C PHE A 110 24.51 4.13 2.50
N PHE A 111 24.42 2.80 2.41
CA PHE A 111 25.60 1.93 2.29
C PHE A 111 26.44 2.23 1.05
N VAL A 112 25.80 2.49 -0.10
CA VAL A 112 26.50 2.87 -1.34
C VAL A 112 27.25 4.21 -1.18
N SER A 113 26.68 5.15 -0.43
CA SER A 113 27.24 6.49 -0.23
C SER A 113 28.40 6.52 0.79
N CYS A 114 28.59 5.46 1.56
CA CYS A 114 29.66 5.37 2.55
C CYS A 114 31.07 5.34 1.91
N ARG A 115 32.02 6.03 2.55
CA ARG A 115 33.43 6.08 2.10
C ARG A 115 34.16 4.75 2.27
N SER A 116 33.79 3.94 3.26
CA SER A 116 34.41 2.63 3.51
C SER A 116 33.87 1.54 2.59
N VAL A 117 34.80 0.77 2.01
CA VAL A 117 34.52 -0.34 1.08
C VAL A 117 33.69 -1.44 1.75
N VAL A 118 33.89 -1.66 3.04
CA VAL A 118 33.17 -2.69 3.81
C VAL A 118 31.67 -2.41 3.82
N TRP A 119 31.27 -1.15 4.02
CA TRP A 119 29.88 -0.75 4.02
C TRP A 119 29.27 -0.80 2.62
N ARG A 120 30.01 -0.36 1.59
CA ARG A 120 29.53 -0.47 0.19
C ARG A 120 29.29 -1.91 -0.23
N ASN A 121 30.13 -2.85 0.21
CA ASN A 121 29.96 -4.27 -0.11
C ASN A 121 28.71 -4.90 0.54
N LYS A 122 28.08 -4.24 1.53
CA LYS A 122 26.81 -4.70 2.11
C LYS A 122 25.60 -4.41 1.20
N SER A 123 25.71 -3.42 0.30
CA SER A 123 24.72 -3.17 -0.76
C SER A 123 24.78 -4.27 -1.81
N ASN A 124 24.03 -5.34 -1.58
CA ASN A 124 23.99 -6.51 -2.45
C ASN A 124 22.55 -6.95 -2.69
N LEU A 125 22.26 -7.34 -3.93
CA LEU A 125 20.95 -7.88 -4.33
C LEU A 125 20.55 -9.11 -3.51
N LYS A 126 21.51 -9.95 -3.09
CA LYS A 126 21.23 -11.12 -2.24
C LYS A 126 20.66 -10.68 -0.89
N THR A 127 21.26 -9.67 -0.26
CA THR A 127 20.79 -9.10 1.01
C THR A 127 19.40 -8.51 0.86
N ALA A 128 19.17 -7.72 -0.21
CA ALA A 128 17.87 -7.12 -0.48
C ALA A 128 16.77 -8.18 -0.69
N LYS A 129 17.04 -9.24 -1.45
CA LYS A 129 16.12 -10.36 -1.65
C LYS A 129 15.81 -11.09 -0.36
N LEU A 130 16.83 -11.37 0.45
CA LEU A 130 16.66 -12.04 1.75
C LEU A 130 15.84 -11.18 2.72
N ALA A 131 16.10 -9.87 2.78
CA ALA A 131 15.33 -8.94 3.59
C ALA A 131 13.84 -8.97 3.21
N ILE A 132 13.51 -8.87 1.91
CA ILE A 132 12.13 -8.98 1.44
C ILE A 132 11.51 -10.35 1.75
N LEU A 133 12.26 -11.43 1.51
CA LEU A 133 11.81 -12.80 1.74
C LEU A 133 11.44 -13.05 3.21
N ILE A 134 12.12 -12.41 4.15
CA ILE A 134 11.83 -12.51 5.58
C ILE A 134 10.70 -11.54 5.98
N THR A 135 10.77 -10.28 5.51
CA THR A 135 9.86 -9.24 6.00
C THR A 135 8.44 -9.37 5.46
N ILE A 136 8.24 -9.75 4.19
CA ILE A 136 6.88 -9.91 3.63
C ILE A 136 6.06 -10.95 4.40
N PRO A 137 6.54 -12.18 4.66
CA PRO A 137 5.79 -13.16 5.45
C PRO A 137 5.47 -12.69 6.86
N ILE A 138 6.37 -11.95 7.51
CA ILE A 138 6.13 -11.38 8.85
C ILE A 138 4.96 -10.38 8.79
N ILE A 139 4.98 -9.44 7.83
CA ILE A 139 3.89 -8.47 7.67
C ILE A 139 2.57 -9.19 7.37
N LEU A 140 2.58 -10.16 6.45
CA LEU A 140 1.40 -10.96 6.13
C LEU A 140 0.84 -11.62 7.39
N GLY A 141 1.70 -12.28 8.18
CA GLY A 141 1.36 -12.95 9.42
C GLY A 141 0.72 -12.02 10.46
N ILE A 142 1.31 -10.84 10.69
CA ILE A 142 0.78 -9.82 11.61
C ILE A 142 -0.63 -9.36 11.20
N ASN A 143 -0.90 -9.32 9.89
CA ASN A 143 -2.17 -8.83 9.34
C ASN A 143 -3.21 -9.94 9.10
N ILE A 144 -2.89 -11.23 9.33
CA ILE A 144 -3.86 -12.35 9.24
C ILE A 144 -5.14 -12.12 10.09
N PRO A 145 -5.09 -11.52 11.30
CA PRO A 145 -6.29 -11.27 12.10
C PRO A 145 -7.40 -10.51 11.34
N TYR A 146 -7.05 -9.63 10.39
CA TYR A 146 -8.03 -8.95 9.54
C TYR A 146 -8.85 -9.92 8.67
N LEU A 147 -8.28 -11.06 8.26
CA LEU A 147 -9.01 -12.09 7.50
C LEU A 147 -9.86 -12.99 8.40
N LEU A 148 -9.46 -13.20 9.65
CA LEU A 148 -10.15 -14.14 10.54
C LEU A 148 -11.31 -13.46 11.28
N PHE A 149 -11.01 -12.36 11.97
CA PHE A 149 -11.93 -11.78 12.96
C PHE A 149 -12.84 -10.68 12.44
N TYR A 150 -12.55 -10.10 11.27
CA TYR A 150 -13.36 -8.99 10.76
C TYR A 150 -14.70 -9.49 10.21
N THR A 151 -15.80 -9.07 10.82
CA THR A 151 -17.17 -9.43 10.43
C THR A 151 -17.97 -8.19 10.05
N ILE A 152 -19.02 -8.37 9.25
CA ILE A 152 -19.95 -7.29 8.93
C ILE A 152 -20.93 -7.18 10.09
N VAL A 153 -20.83 -6.12 10.88
CA VAL A 153 -21.85 -5.79 11.88
C VAL A 153 -22.89 -4.91 11.20
N GLN A 154 -24.03 -5.50 10.85
CA GLN A 154 -25.22 -4.74 10.46
C GLN A 154 -25.87 -4.25 11.76
N THR A 155 -25.74 -2.96 12.08
CA THR A 155 -26.54 -2.37 13.14
C THR A 155 -28.00 -2.41 12.70
N LYS A 156 -28.77 -3.38 13.19
CA LYS A 156 -30.23 -3.34 13.12
C LYS A 156 -30.65 -2.04 13.77
N THR A 157 -31.17 -1.12 12.97
CA THR A 157 -31.96 -0.02 13.48
C THR A 157 -33.31 -0.64 13.77
N ASP A 158 -33.50 -1.14 14.99
CA ASP A 158 -34.80 -1.62 15.45
C ASP A 158 -35.74 -0.40 15.42
N ALA A 159 -36.68 -0.44 14.46
CA ALA A 159 -37.80 0.48 14.33
C ALA A 159 -39.04 -0.14 14.95
#